data_AF-A0A366W7R3-F1
#
_entry.id   AF-A0A366W7R3-F1
#
_cell.length_a   1.000
_cell.length_b   1.000
_cell.length_c   1.000
_cell.angle_alpha   90.00
_cell.angle_beta   90.00
_cell.angle_gamma   90.00
#
_symmetry.space_group_name_H-M   'P 1'
#
loop_
_entity.id
_entity.type
_entity.pdbx_description
1 polymer ?
#
loop_
_entity_poly.entity_id
_entity_poly.type
_entity_poly.pdbx_seq_one_letter_code
_entity_poly.pdbx_strand_id
1 'polypeptide(L)'
;MTVDNHLGSWCEIHLDRISRNLKLTLGLVPSGRRLCAVLKADAYGHGIKQVVPLMQAQGVRCIGITSNAEARAVRKAGFNGTIIRRRAATPDEIDNALDAQIEEQVSSIAIAERLASIKSGPETSATSEPVKAGFIWPSSLTCTLAASSVGSSATG
;
A
#
# COMPACT_ATOMS: atom_id res chain seq x y z
N MET A 1 4.24 -3.65 24.11
CA MET A 1 3.03 -3.17 24.79
C MET A 1 2.37 -4.36 25.42
N THR A 2 2.57 -4.53 26.72
CA THR A 2 1.72 -5.35 27.58
C THR A 2 0.33 -4.72 27.58
N VAL A 3 -0.69 -5.49 27.25
CA VAL A 3 -2.08 -5.08 27.47
C VAL A 3 -2.31 -5.13 28.97
N ASP A 4 -2.26 -3.98 29.62
CA ASP A 4 -2.62 -3.83 31.03
C ASP A 4 -4.12 -4.11 31.17
N ASN A 5 -4.43 -5.26 31.76
CA ASN A 5 -5.78 -5.77 31.94
C ASN A 5 -6.44 -5.19 33.20
N HIS A 6 -6.57 -3.87 33.30
CA HIS A 6 -7.32 -3.25 34.40
C HIS A 6 -8.06 -1.99 33.94
N LEU A 7 -9.30 -2.19 33.48
CA LEU A 7 -10.54 -1.40 33.68
C LEU A 7 -11.60 -1.97 32.70
N GLY A 8 -12.73 -2.45 33.21
CA GLY A 8 -13.63 -3.41 32.55
C GLY A 8 -14.51 -2.86 31.42
N SER A 9 -13.93 -2.46 30.30
CA SER A 9 -14.67 -2.24 29.05
C SER A 9 -14.08 -3.10 27.93
N TRP A 10 -14.96 -3.74 27.15
CA TRP A 10 -14.59 -4.54 25.99
C TRP A 10 -15.31 -4.01 24.75
N CYS A 11 -14.73 -4.28 23.58
CA CYS A 11 -15.35 -4.00 22.29
C CYS A 11 -15.54 -5.32 21.56
N GLU A 12 -16.78 -5.67 21.25
CA GLU A 12 -17.10 -6.88 20.49
C GLU A 12 -17.05 -6.58 18.98
N ILE A 13 -16.27 -7.37 18.25
CA ILE A 13 -16.10 -7.24 16.81
C ILE A 13 -16.77 -8.43 16.11
N HIS A 14 -17.86 -8.16 15.40
CA HIS A 14 -18.60 -9.18 14.65
C HIS A 14 -18.02 -9.36 13.23
N LEU A 15 -17.10 -10.32 13.07
CA LEU A 15 -16.43 -10.59 11.79
C LEU A 15 -17.39 -11.06 10.68
N ASP A 16 -18.47 -11.76 11.04
CA ASP A 16 -19.52 -12.19 10.11
C ASP A 16 -20.24 -10.97 9.47
N ARG A 17 -20.43 -9.89 10.25
CA ARG A 17 -21.05 -8.65 9.76
C ARG A 17 -20.12 -7.90 8.81
N ILE A 18 -18.82 -7.83 9.12
CA ILE A 18 -17.80 -7.28 8.21
C ILE A 18 -17.78 -8.09 6.91
N SER A 19 -17.82 -9.42 7.01
CA SER A 19 -17.83 -10.35 5.89
C SER A 19 -19.04 -10.11 4.97
N ARG A 20 -20.23 -10.03 5.56
CA ARG A 20 -21.47 -9.77 4.82
C ARG A 20 -21.46 -8.39 4.15
N ASN A 21 -21.03 -7.36 4.87
CA ASN A 21 -20.94 -6.01 4.32
C ASN A 21 -19.98 -5.94 3.14
N LEU A 22 -18.81 -6.57 3.26
CA LEU A 22 -17.85 -6.66 2.16
C LEU A 22 -18.45 -7.33 0.93
N LYS A 23 -19.14 -8.46 1.10
CA LYS A 23 -19.80 -9.18 0.01
C LYS A 23 -20.83 -8.31 -0.71
N LEU A 24 -21.65 -7.58 0.05
CA LEU A 24 -22.62 -6.62 -0.51
C LEU A 24 -21.92 -5.50 -1.28
N THR A 25 -20.87 -4.90 -0.70
CA THR A 25 -20.09 -3.84 -1.35
C THR A 25 -19.47 -4.33 -2.65
N LEU A 26 -18.86 -5.53 -2.66
CA LEU A 26 -18.28 -6.13 -3.87
C LEU A 26 -19.34 -6.36 -4.96
N GLY A 27 -20.57 -6.73 -4.59
CA GLY A 27 -21.69 -6.86 -5.52
C GLY A 27 -22.15 -5.54 -6.14
N LEU A 28 -21.82 -4.40 -5.54
CA LEU A 28 -22.10 -3.06 -6.07
C LEU A 28 -20.97 -2.51 -6.94
N VAL A 29 -19.78 -3.13 -6.94
CA VAL A 29 -18.65 -2.69 -7.75
C VAL A 29 -18.90 -3.07 -9.22
N PRO A 30 -18.93 -2.11 -10.16
CA PRO A 30 -19.14 -2.43 -11.58
C PRO A 30 -18.00 -3.28 -12.15
N SER A 31 -18.31 -4.10 -13.14
CA SER A 31 -17.32 -4.88 -13.89
C SER A 31 -16.14 -4.02 -14.37
N GLY A 32 -14.94 -4.57 -14.29
CA GLY A 32 -13.69 -3.88 -14.64
C GLY A 32 -13.15 -2.91 -13.58
N ARG A 33 -13.83 -2.74 -12.44
CA ARG A 33 -13.34 -1.95 -11.31
C ARG A 33 -12.89 -2.84 -10.16
N ARG A 34 -12.08 -2.30 -9.26
CA ARG A 34 -11.58 -2.98 -8.06
C ARG A 34 -11.93 -2.18 -6.81
N LEU A 35 -12.28 -2.87 -5.74
CA LEU A 35 -12.44 -2.28 -4.42
C LEU A 35 -11.06 -2.09 -3.77
N CYS A 36 -10.82 -0.91 -3.19
CA CYS A 36 -9.71 -0.66 -2.28
C CYS A 36 -10.24 -0.58 -0.86
N ALA A 37 -9.92 -1.57 -0.02
CA ALA A 37 -10.35 -1.60 1.38
C ALA A 37 -9.39 -0.77 2.23
N VAL A 38 -9.86 0.33 2.83
CA VAL A 38 -9.01 1.19 3.66
C VAL A 38 -8.97 0.64 5.08
N LEU A 39 -7.78 0.25 5.55
CA LEU A 39 -7.55 -0.34 6.87
C LEU A 39 -6.64 0.55 7.74
N LYS A 40 -6.97 1.84 7.85
CA LYS A 40 -6.28 2.78 8.75
C LYS A 40 -6.74 2.61 10.21
N ALA A 41 -5.96 3.11 11.15
CA ALA A 41 -6.21 3.03 12.59
C ALA A 41 -6.54 1.61 13.06
N ASP A 42 -5.68 0.64 12.69
CA ASP A 42 -5.89 -0.79 12.97
C ASP A 42 -7.25 -1.31 12.47
N ALA A 43 -7.56 -1.04 11.20
CA ALA A 43 -8.85 -1.32 10.58
C ALA A 43 -10.02 -0.66 11.33
N TYR A 44 -9.92 0.64 11.61
CA TYR A 44 -10.89 1.42 12.39
C TYR A 44 -11.17 0.80 13.77
N GLY A 45 -10.15 0.24 14.42
CA GLY A 45 -10.25 -0.45 15.70
C GLY A 45 -10.78 -1.88 15.65
N HIS A 46 -11.06 -2.43 14.46
CA HIS A 46 -11.54 -3.81 14.31
C HIS A 46 -10.40 -4.84 14.29
N GLY A 47 -9.15 -4.40 14.15
CA GLY A 47 -7.96 -5.26 14.14
C GLY A 47 -7.57 -5.76 12.76
N ILE A 48 -6.46 -5.23 12.22
CA ILE A 48 -5.92 -5.62 10.90
C ILE A 48 -5.69 -7.12 10.81
N LYS A 49 -5.13 -7.73 11.87
CA LYS A 49 -4.82 -9.16 11.93
C LYS A 49 -6.05 -10.04 11.65
N GLN A 50 -7.25 -9.60 12.06
CA GLN A 50 -8.49 -10.36 11.90
C GLN A 50 -9.22 -9.98 10.61
N VAL A 51 -9.17 -8.72 10.21
CA VAL A 51 -9.90 -8.21 9.04
C VAL A 51 -9.21 -8.61 7.72
N VAL A 52 -7.88 -8.60 7.65
CA VAL A 52 -7.14 -8.87 6.41
C VAL A 52 -7.43 -10.26 5.82
N PRO A 53 -7.41 -11.37 6.59
CA PRO A 53 -7.73 -12.70 6.05
C PRO A 53 -9.12 -12.76 5.41
N LEU A 54 -10.11 -12.09 6.02
CA LEU A 54 -11.48 -12.00 5.50
C LEU A 54 -11.52 -11.22 4.18
N MET A 55 -10.81 -10.10 4.08
CA MET A 55 -10.71 -9.31 2.84
C MET A 55 -10.11 -10.16 1.71
N GLN A 56 -9.03 -10.89 2.01
CA GLN A 56 -8.36 -11.76 1.05
C GLN A 56 -9.25 -12.93 0.60
N ALA A 57 -9.96 -13.58 1.53
CA ALA A 57 -10.88 -14.68 1.22
C ALA A 57 -12.02 -14.27 0.27
N GLN A 58 -12.42 -12.99 0.30
CA GLN A 58 -13.44 -12.45 -0.60
C GLN A 58 -12.87 -11.79 -1.87
N GLY A 59 -11.57 -11.94 -2.12
CA GLY A 59 -10.95 -11.48 -3.36
C GLY A 59 -10.61 -9.98 -3.40
N VAL A 60 -10.56 -9.29 -2.26
CA VAL A 60 -10.00 -7.94 -2.22
C VAL A 60 -8.52 -8.00 -2.56
N ARG A 61 -8.09 -7.21 -3.55
CA ARG A 61 -6.69 -7.17 -4.04
C ARG A 61 -5.98 -5.85 -3.80
N CYS A 62 -6.65 -4.89 -3.18
CA CYS A 62 -6.09 -3.58 -2.88
C CYS A 62 -6.48 -3.14 -1.46
N ILE A 63 -5.49 -2.77 -0.65
CA ILE A 63 -5.68 -2.24 0.70
C ILE A 63 -5.06 -0.85 0.81
N GLY A 64 -5.81 0.09 1.39
CA GLY A 64 -5.33 1.43 1.71
C GLY A 64 -4.86 1.54 3.16
N ILE A 65 -3.68 2.09 3.40
CA ILE A 65 -3.11 2.32 4.75
C ILE A 65 -2.69 3.78 4.95
N THR A 66 -2.29 4.12 6.17
CA THR A 66 -1.81 5.45 6.54
C THR A 66 -0.47 5.45 7.28
N SER A 67 0.09 4.29 7.62
CA SER A 67 1.40 4.20 8.29
C SER A 67 2.19 2.94 7.93
N ASN A 68 3.50 2.97 8.17
CA ASN A 68 4.38 1.82 7.96
C ASN A 68 3.99 0.64 8.86
N ALA A 69 3.55 0.91 10.10
CA ALA A 69 3.11 -0.11 11.03
C ALA A 69 1.89 -0.88 10.50
N GLU A 70 0.91 -0.16 9.93
CA GLU A 70 -0.25 -0.79 9.28
C GLU A 70 0.16 -1.60 8.04
N ALA A 71 1.05 -1.06 7.20
CA ALA A 71 1.55 -1.78 6.03
C ALA A 71 2.20 -3.12 6.42
N ARG A 72 3.08 -3.12 7.43
CA ARG A 72 3.70 -4.35 7.94
C ARG A 72 2.67 -5.28 8.59
N ALA A 73 1.69 -4.76 9.33
CA ALA A 73 0.63 -5.57 9.91
C ALA A 73 -0.20 -6.28 8.82
N VAL A 74 -0.51 -5.58 7.73
CA VAL A 74 -1.20 -6.15 6.56
C VAL A 74 -0.36 -7.24 5.89
N ARG A 75 0.94 -7.01 5.66
CA ARG A 75 1.85 -8.04 5.11
C ARG A 75 1.98 -9.25 6.03
N LYS A 76 2.15 -9.03 7.34
CA LYS A 76 2.23 -10.09 8.36
C LYS A 76 0.94 -10.91 8.46
N ALA A 77 -0.21 -10.31 8.15
CA ALA A 77 -1.48 -11.01 8.06
C ALA A 77 -1.65 -11.84 6.76
N GLY A 78 -0.63 -11.91 5.90
CA GLY A 78 -0.58 -12.75 4.72
C GLY A 78 -1.05 -12.09 3.42
N PHE A 79 -1.33 -10.77 3.44
CA PHE A 79 -1.82 -10.07 2.27
C PHE A 79 -0.73 -9.85 1.22
N ASN A 80 -0.94 -10.42 0.04
CA ASN A 80 -0.04 -10.33 -1.11
C ASN A 80 -0.51 -9.36 -2.20
N GLY A 81 -1.63 -8.66 -1.99
CA GLY A 81 -2.14 -7.67 -2.93
C GLY A 81 -1.40 -6.32 -2.87
N THR A 82 -1.96 -5.34 -3.59
CA THR A 82 -1.47 -3.97 -3.60
C THR A 82 -1.77 -3.26 -2.29
N ILE A 83 -0.77 -2.62 -1.68
CA ILE A 83 -0.93 -1.74 -0.53
C ILE A 83 -0.68 -0.31 -0.99
N ILE A 84 -1.63 0.60 -0.77
CA ILE A 84 -1.53 2.01 -1.17
C ILE A 84 -1.51 2.89 0.08
N ARG A 85 -0.57 3.84 0.17
CA ARG A 85 -0.64 4.86 1.22
C ARG A 85 -1.66 5.92 0.84
N ARG A 86 -2.61 6.20 1.74
CA ARG A 86 -3.69 7.18 1.54
C ARG A 86 -3.31 8.63 1.88
N ARG A 87 -2.03 8.89 2.16
CA ARG A 87 -1.46 10.22 2.40
C ARG A 87 -0.05 10.32 1.81
N ALA A 88 0.46 11.53 1.69
CA ALA A 88 1.89 11.76 1.43
C ALA A 88 2.75 11.12 2.54
N ALA A 89 3.80 10.42 2.13
CA ALA A 89 4.84 9.90 3.01
C ALA A 89 5.99 10.91 3.11
N THR A 90 6.71 10.91 4.23
CA THR A 90 8.04 11.54 4.26
C THR A 90 9.07 10.63 3.57
N PRO A 91 10.23 11.15 3.11
CA PRO A 91 11.30 10.32 2.57
C PRO A 91 11.72 9.19 3.53
N ASP A 92 11.86 9.50 4.82
CA ASP A 92 12.21 8.50 5.84
C ASP A 92 11.15 7.39 5.96
N GLU A 93 9.86 7.72 5.84
CA GLU A 93 8.80 6.71 5.87
C GLU A 93 8.87 5.77 4.66
N ILE A 94 9.23 6.29 3.48
CA ILE A 94 9.41 5.49 2.26
C ILE A 94 10.59 4.55 2.45
N ASP A 95 11.74 5.09 2.87
CA ASP A 95 12.99 4.35 3.04
C ASP A 95 12.87 3.23 4.08
N ASN A 96 12.15 3.51 5.17
CA ASN A 96 11.96 2.54 6.23
C ASN A 96 10.95 1.43 5.87
N ALA A 97 10.22 1.51 4.75
CA ALA A 97 9.17 0.53 4.40
C ALA A 97 9.31 -0.07 3.01
N LEU A 98 10.51 -0.07 2.43
CA LEU A 98 10.79 -0.69 1.13
C LEU A 98 10.41 -2.17 1.09
N ASP A 99 10.62 -2.90 2.18
CA ASP A 99 10.25 -4.32 2.34
C ASP A 99 8.73 -4.54 2.22
N ALA A 100 7.92 -3.55 2.59
CA ALA A 100 6.46 -3.65 2.58
C ALA A 100 5.85 -3.43 1.19
N GLN A 101 6.64 -2.96 0.21
CA GLN A 101 6.23 -2.75 -1.20
C GLN A 101 4.93 -1.94 -1.28
N ILE A 102 4.98 -0.72 -0.73
CA ILE A 102 3.85 0.21 -0.67
C ILE A 102 3.83 1.06 -1.94
N GLU A 103 2.66 1.23 -2.56
CA GLU A 103 2.43 2.25 -3.58
C GLU A 103 2.23 3.61 -2.89
N GLU A 104 3.21 4.49 -3.08
CA GLU A 104 3.29 5.80 -2.43
C GLU A 104 2.65 6.91 -3.28
N GLN A 105 2.08 7.91 -2.62
CA GLN A 105 1.57 9.09 -3.33
C GLN A 105 2.71 10.06 -3.65
N VAL A 106 2.75 10.52 -4.90
CA VAL A 106 3.65 11.60 -5.32
C VAL A 106 2.92 12.93 -5.16
N SER A 107 3.22 13.66 -4.10
CA SER A 107 2.63 14.97 -3.81
C SER A 107 3.61 16.15 -4.00
N SER A 108 4.89 15.86 -4.27
CA SER A 108 5.92 16.88 -4.50
C SER A 108 7.04 16.32 -5.39
N ILE A 109 7.83 17.22 -5.99
CA ILE A 109 9.00 16.87 -6.80
C ILE A 109 10.03 16.10 -5.96
N ALA A 110 10.29 16.54 -4.72
CA ALA A 110 11.22 15.87 -3.83
C ALA A 110 10.86 14.38 -3.58
N ILE A 111 9.57 14.08 -3.43
CA ILE A 111 9.10 12.68 -3.30
C ILE A 111 9.26 11.92 -4.62
N ALA A 112 8.96 12.56 -5.76
CA ALA A 112 9.16 11.95 -7.07
C ALA A 112 10.63 11.58 -7.30
N GLU A 113 11.56 12.50 -7.02
CA GLU A 113 13.01 12.29 -7.13
C GLU A 113 13.49 11.18 -6.18
N ARG A 114 12.98 11.15 -4.94
CA ARG A 114 13.34 10.09 -3.99
C ARG A 114 12.93 8.71 -4.52
N LEU A 115 11.68 8.56 -4.95
CA LEU A 115 11.17 7.30 -5.51
C LEU A 115 11.94 6.88 -6.76
N ALA A 116 12.33 7.84 -7.61
CA ALA A 116 13.17 7.59 -8.78
C ALA A 116 14.58 7.10 -8.39
N SER A 117 15.18 7.66 -7.33
CA SER A 117 16.50 7.24 -6.84
C SER A 117 16.50 5.81 -6.28
N ILE A 118 15.42 5.39 -5.61
CA ILE A 118 15.29 4.03 -5.04
C ILE A 118 15.27 2.98 -6.14
N LYS A 119 14.65 3.29 -7.29
CA LYS A 119 14.62 2.40 -8.46
C LYS A 119 16.01 2.19 -9.09
N SER A 120 16.97 3.07 -8.79
CA SER A 120 18.29 3.15 -9.45
C SER A 120 19.46 2.64 -8.59
N GLY A 121 19.20 1.99 -7.44
CA GLY A 121 20.24 1.37 -6.59
C GLY A 121 20.92 0.17 -7.26
N PRO A 122 22.13 -0.25 -6.80
CA PRO A 122 22.86 -1.37 -7.41
C PRO A 122 22.04 -2.65 -7.38
N GLU A 123 21.95 -3.35 -8.52
CA GLU A 123 21.31 -4.67 -8.62
C GLU A 123 21.91 -5.59 -7.57
N THR A 124 21.18 -5.80 -6.48
CA THR A 124 21.54 -6.81 -5.51
C THR A 124 20.92 -8.10 -6.01
N SER A 125 21.78 -9.06 -6.39
CA SER A 125 21.37 -10.38 -6.84
C SER A 125 20.40 -11.03 -5.85
N ALA A 126 19.26 -11.49 -6.38
CA ALA A 126 18.24 -12.41 -5.82
C ALA A 126 16.88 -11.81 -5.38
N THR A 127 15.88 -12.05 -6.24
CA THR A 127 14.46 -12.38 -5.93
C THR A 127 13.48 -11.34 -5.36
N SER A 128 13.76 -10.03 -5.36
CA SER A 128 12.71 -9.03 -5.06
C SER A 128 12.21 -8.32 -6.32
N GLU A 129 10.92 -8.45 -6.63
CA GLU A 129 10.25 -7.66 -7.67
C GLU A 129 10.45 -6.14 -7.43
N PRO A 130 10.54 -5.33 -8.50
CA PRO A 130 10.78 -3.90 -8.37
C PRO A 130 9.65 -3.21 -7.59
N VAL A 131 10.03 -2.24 -6.74
CA VAL A 131 9.08 -1.33 -6.07
C VAL A 131 8.21 -0.66 -7.13
N LYS A 132 6.92 -1.03 -7.18
CA LYS A 132 5.94 -0.37 -8.05
C LYS A 132 5.62 1.00 -7.46
N ALA A 133 6.23 2.04 -8.01
CA ALA A 133 5.73 3.41 -7.85
C ALA A 133 4.44 3.54 -8.69
N GLY A 134 3.29 3.21 -8.09
CA GLY A 134 1.98 3.39 -8.71
C GLY A 134 1.49 4.82 -8.53
N PHE A 135 1.25 5.53 -9.63
CA PHE A 135 0.48 6.78 -9.59
C PHE A 135 -1.00 6.46 -9.37
N ILE A 136 -1.66 7.20 -8.48
CA ILE A 136 -3.08 6.99 -8.12
C ILE A 136 -4.06 7.46 -9.23
N TRP A 137 -3.55 8.09 -10.30
CA TRP A 137 -4.36 8.50 -11.44
C TRP A 137 -4.47 7.39 -12.50
N PRO A 138 -5.59 7.33 -13.26
CA PRO A 138 -5.83 6.34 -14.31
C PRO A 138 -4.62 6.13 -15.20
N SER A 139 -4.44 4.87 -15.58
CA SER A 139 -3.34 4.29 -16.36
C SER A 139 -3.02 4.96 -17.69
N SER A 140 -3.78 5.98 -18.11
CA SER A 140 -3.52 6.79 -19.29
C SER A 140 -2.42 7.84 -19.11
N LEU A 141 -1.95 8.08 -17.88
CA LEU A 141 -0.82 8.99 -17.60
C LEU A 141 0.31 8.24 -16.88
N THR A 142 0.73 7.12 -17.47
CA THR A 142 2.03 6.54 -17.10
C THR A 142 3.09 7.42 -17.75
N CYS A 143 3.63 8.37 -16.98
CA CYS A 143 4.81 9.11 -17.41
C CYS A 143 5.99 8.12 -17.35
N THR A 144 6.17 7.36 -18.43
CA THR A 144 7.43 6.66 -18.69
C THR A 144 8.45 7.76 -18.99
N LEU A 145 9.13 8.24 -17.96
CA LEU A 145 10.38 8.97 -18.11
C LEU A 145 11.41 7.98 -18.66
N ALA A 146 11.39 7.79 -19.98
CA ALA A 146 12.53 7.31 -20.72
C ALA A 146 13.58 8.43 -20.66
N ALA A 147 14.58 8.27 -19.81
CA ALA A 147 15.79 9.06 -19.88
C ALA A 147 16.56 8.61 -21.13
N SER A 148 16.19 9.14 -22.30
CA SER A 148 17.09 9.14 -23.45
C SER A 148 18.15 10.20 -23.18
N SER A 149 19.39 9.76 -22.94
CA SER A 149 20.56 10.63 -22.90
C SER A 149 20.62 11.46 -24.19
N VAL A 150 20.43 12.77 -24.09
CA VAL A 150 20.87 13.71 -25.12
C VAL A 150 22.39 13.67 -25.10
N GLY A 151 22.99 12.98 -26.06
CA GLY A 151 24.42 13.06 -26.31
C GLY A 151 24.77 14.45 -26.81
N SER A 152 25.37 15.28 -25.95
CA SER A 152 26.18 16.41 -26.39
C SER A 152 27.44 15.86 -27.05
N SER A 153 27.46 15.82 -28.38
CA SER A 153 28.71 15.78 -29.14
C SER A 153 29.12 17.22 -29.47
N ALA A 154 29.97 17.80 -28.62
CA ALA A 154 30.82 18.92 -28.99
C ALA A 154 32.23 18.37 -29.17
N THR A 155 32.71 18.31 -30.42
CA THR A 155 34.13 18.34 -30.82
C THR A 155 34.23 18.24 -32.34
N GLY A 156 34.92 19.18 -32.98
CA GLY A 156 35.35 19.13 -34.38
C GLY A 156 35.02 20.38 -35.16
#